data_AF-A0AAV5B0U1-F1
#
_entry.id   AF-A0AAV5B0U1-F1
#
_cell.length_a   1.000
_cell.length_b   1.000
_cell.length_c   1.000
_cell.angle_alpha   90.00
_cell.angle_beta   90.00
_cell.angle_gamma   90.00
#
_symmetry.space_group_name_H-M   'P 1'
#
loop_
_entity.id
_entity.type
_entity.pdbx_description
1 polymer ?
#
loop_
_entity_poly.entity_id
_entity_poly.type
_entity_poly.pdbx_seq_one_letter_code
_entity_poly.pdbx_strand_id
1 'polypeptide(L)'
;METTNENAYKKAQKRVKKLKKFYNHLFSYLIINSFLVGLNLYQNPHNPWSLWVIFGWGIGLTSHALRVFAPDIFFGKNWEERKIRELMEQEK
;
A
#
# COMPACT_ATOMS: atom_id res chain seq x y z
N MET A 1 12.45 -30.73 1.63
CA MET A 1 11.57 -30.24 0.53
C MET A 1 10.26 -29.64 1.07
N GLU A 2 9.72 -30.11 2.21
CA GLU A 2 8.52 -29.51 2.84
C GLU A 2 8.74 -28.10 3.42
N THR A 3 9.89 -27.84 4.06
CA THR A 3 10.20 -26.55 4.70
C THR A 3 10.23 -25.37 3.71
N THR A 4 10.61 -25.61 2.46
CA THR A 4 10.67 -24.59 1.40
C THR A 4 9.27 -24.13 0.96
N ASN A 5 8.30 -25.06 0.91
CA ASN A 5 6.92 -24.76 0.51
C ASN A 5 6.15 -23.99 1.58
N GLU A 6 6.32 -24.34 2.86
CA GLU A 6 5.68 -23.58 3.96
C GLU A 6 6.18 -22.13 4.05
N ASN A 7 7.49 -21.92 3.84
CA ASN A 7 8.08 -20.58 3.84
C ASN A 7 7.62 -19.73 2.65
N ALA A 8 7.54 -20.32 1.45
CA ALA A 8 6.98 -19.67 0.28
C ALA A 8 5.50 -19.27 0.50
N TYR A 9 4.71 -20.17 1.07
CA TYR A 9 3.29 -19.93 1.38
C TYR A 9 3.10 -18.82 2.41
N LYS A 10 3.84 -18.84 3.54
CA LYS A 10 3.79 -17.79 4.56
C LYS A 10 4.19 -16.42 3.99
N LYS A 11 5.16 -16.38 3.07
CA LYS A 11 5.58 -15.14 2.41
C LYS A 11 4.51 -14.59 1.47
N ALA A 12 3.93 -15.44 0.62
CA ALA A 12 2.82 -15.06 -0.24
C ALA A 12 1.64 -14.52 0.58
N GLN A 13 1.31 -15.18 1.69
CA GLN A 13 0.24 -14.77 2.59
C GLN A 13 0.52 -13.40 3.26
N LYS A 14 1.76 -13.17 3.71
CA LYS A 14 2.19 -11.84 4.24
C LYS A 14 2.04 -10.75 3.18
N ARG A 15 2.40 -11.03 1.92
CA ARG A 15 2.30 -10.08 0.81
C ARG A 15 0.85 -9.74 0.51
N VAL A 16 -0.02 -10.74 0.38
CA VAL A 16 -1.47 -10.56 0.20
C VAL A 16 -2.06 -9.75 1.36
N LYS A 17 -1.67 -10.03 2.61
CA LYS A 17 -2.15 -9.29 3.78
C LYS A 17 -1.75 -7.80 3.74
N LYS A 18 -0.51 -7.49 3.32
CA LYS A 18 -0.04 -6.11 3.13
C LYS A 18 -0.83 -5.39 2.03
N LEU A 19 -1.02 -6.04 0.87
CA LEU A 19 -1.83 -5.48 -0.21
C LEU A 19 -3.27 -5.22 0.25
N LYS A 20 -3.91 -6.20 0.90
CA LYS A 20 -5.29 -6.06 1.39
C LYS A 20 -5.43 -4.89 2.36
N LYS A 21 -4.46 -4.71 3.26
CA LYS A 21 -4.44 -3.57 4.20
C LYS A 21 -4.32 -2.23 3.46
N PHE A 22 -3.44 -2.16 2.44
CA PHE A 22 -3.31 -0.98 1.61
C PHE A 22 -4.60 -0.66 0.85
N TYR A 23 -5.20 -1.64 0.17
CA TYR A 23 -6.46 -1.46 -0.56
C TYR A 23 -7.59 -1.00 0.35
N ASN A 24 -7.68 -1.54 1.57
CA ASN A 24 -8.69 -1.08 2.52
C ASN A 24 -8.51 0.40 2.88
N HIS A 25 -7.27 0.83 3.15
CA HIS A 25 -6.99 2.24 3.40
C HIS A 25 -7.26 3.13 2.18
N LEU A 26 -6.90 2.69 0.98
CA LEU A 26 -7.18 3.39 -0.27
C LEU A 26 -8.69 3.52 -0.52
N PHE A 27 -9.45 2.46 -0.28
CA PHE A 27 -10.90 2.45 -0.45
C PHE A 27 -11.58 3.41 0.52
N SER A 28 -11.21 3.37 1.82
CA SER A 28 -11.69 4.34 2.80
C SER A 28 -11.31 5.77 2.42
N TYR A 29 -10.08 5.99 1.93
CA TYR A 29 -9.64 7.30 1.45
C TYR A 29 -10.53 7.79 0.28
N LEU A 30 -10.79 6.97 -0.73
CA LEU A 30 -11.61 7.36 -1.88
C LEU A 30 -13.05 7.68 -1.49
N ILE A 31 -13.68 6.88 -0.64
CA ILE A 31 -15.05 7.12 -0.18
C ILE A 31 -15.13 8.44 0.60
N ILE A 32 -14.28 8.61 1.61
CA ILE A 32 -14.32 9.78 2.49
C ILE A 32 -14.02 11.04 1.68
N ASN A 33 -12.97 11.03 0.86
CA ASN A 33 -12.61 12.20 0.06
C ASN A 33 -13.66 12.52 -1.00
N SER A 34 -14.28 11.53 -1.66
CA SER A 34 -15.36 11.78 -2.62
C SER A 34 -16.57 12.42 -1.94
N PHE A 35 -16.91 11.97 -0.73
CA PHE A 35 -17.96 12.58 0.08
C PHE A 35 -17.62 14.02 0.49
N LEU A 36 -16.38 14.29 0.93
CA LEU A 36 -15.93 15.64 1.27
C LEU A 36 -15.93 16.58 0.06
N VAL A 37 -15.52 16.11 -1.12
CA VAL A 37 -15.55 16.90 -2.37
C VAL A 37 -17.00 17.19 -2.75
N GLY A 38 -17.89 16.20 -2.69
CA GLY A 38 -19.31 16.40 -2.94
C GLY A 38 -19.93 17.45 -2.00
N LEU A 39 -19.62 17.37 -0.71
CA LEU A 39 -20.04 18.38 0.27
C LEU A 39 -19.45 19.76 -0.01
N ASN A 40 -18.16 19.84 -0.36
CA ASN A 40 -17.50 21.09 -0.69
C ASN A 40 -18.19 21.81 -1.86
N LEU A 41 -18.45 21.07 -2.94
CA LEU A 41 -19.14 21.57 -4.13
C LEU A 41 -20.58 21.99 -3.84
N TYR A 42 -21.27 21.25 -2.95
CA TYR A 42 -22.64 21.57 -2.54
C TYR A 42 -22.72 22.81 -1.64
N GLN A 43 -21.79 22.97 -0.69
CA GLN A 43 -21.87 24.00 0.34
C GLN A 43 -21.22 25.32 -0.09
N ASN A 44 -20.02 25.26 -0.69
CA ASN A 44 -19.26 26.44 -1.11
C ASN A 44 -18.18 26.05 -2.14
N PRO A 45 -18.50 26.07 -3.45
CA PRO A 45 -17.55 25.71 -4.50
C PRO A 45 -16.36 26.67 -4.60
N HIS A 46 -16.43 27.86 -3.97
CA HIS A 46 -15.38 28.86 -3.98
C HIS A 46 -14.31 28.67 -2.89
N ASN A 47 -14.52 27.78 -1.93
CA ASN A 47 -13.56 27.50 -0.86
C ASN A 47 -13.16 26.02 -0.87
N PRO A 48 -12.03 25.64 -1.49
CA PRO A 48 -11.65 24.24 -1.68
C PRO A 48 -10.97 23.65 -0.44
N TRP A 49 -11.59 23.75 0.73
CA TRP A 49 -11.06 23.19 1.97
C TRP A 49 -10.87 21.66 1.89
N SER A 50 -11.67 20.97 1.06
CA SER A 50 -11.55 19.53 0.82
C SER A 50 -10.21 19.16 0.16
N LEU A 51 -9.63 20.04 -0.67
CA LEU A 51 -8.32 19.81 -1.28
C LEU A 51 -7.21 19.72 -0.23
N TRP A 52 -7.26 20.53 0.83
CA TRP A 52 -6.29 20.45 1.92
C TRP A 52 -6.36 19.11 2.66
N VAL A 53 -7.57 18.59 2.88
CA VAL A 53 -7.77 17.27 3.50
C VAL A 53 -7.25 16.16 2.58
N ILE A 54 -7.58 16.23 1.29
CA ILE A 54 -7.09 15.30 0.26
C ILE A 54 -5.56 15.29 0.23
N PHE A 55 -4.92 16.46 0.19
CA PHE A 55 -3.47 16.57 0.16
C PHE A 55 -2.82 16.04 1.44
N GLY A 56 -3.31 16.45 2.61
CA GLY A 56 -2.75 16.01 3.89
C GLY A 56 -2.83 14.48 4.07
N TRP A 57 -3.99 13.89 3.83
CA TRP A 57 -4.15 12.44 3.90
C TRP A 57 -3.49 11.71 2.73
N GLY A 58 -3.44 12.33 1.54
CA GLY A 58 -2.87 11.77 0.33
C GLY A 58 -1.37 11.52 0.47
N ILE A 59 -0.65 12.38 1.20
CA ILE A 59 0.77 12.16 1.51
C ILE A 59 0.97 10.90 2.35
N GLY A 60 0.15 10.70 3.39
CA GLY A 60 0.19 9.50 4.23
C GLY A 60 -0.12 8.22 3.46
N LEU A 61 -1.14 8.26 2.61
CA LEU A 61 -1.49 7.16 1.72
C LEU A 61 -0.38 6.84 0.71
N THR A 62 0.23 7.86 0.11
CA THR A 62 1.33 7.71 -0.85
C THR A 62 2.57 7.11 -0.18
N SER A 63 2.90 7.53 1.05
CA SER A 63 3.99 6.92 1.83
C SER A 63 3.73 5.42 2.11
N HIS A 64 2.48 5.06 2.41
CA HIS A 64 2.10 3.65 2.58
C HIS A 64 2.17 2.88 1.26
N ALA A 65 1.73 3.50 0.16
CA ALA A 65 1.81 2.93 -1.19
C ALA A 65 3.27 2.66 -1.57
N LEU A 66 4.16 3.63 -1.40
CA LEU A 66 5.60 3.46 -1.64
C LEU A 66 6.17 2.31 -0.80
N ARG A 67 5.83 2.19 0.48
CA ARG A 67 6.30 1.06 1.29
C ARG A 67 5.83 -0.31 0.78
N VAL A 68 4.65 -0.40 0.20
CA VAL A 68 4.07 -1.67 -0.28
C VAL A 68 4.53 -1.98 -1.70
N PHE A 69 4.63 -0.98 -2.58
CA PHE A 69 4.88 -1.15 -4.00
C PHE A 69 6.29 -0.77 -4.46
N ALA A 70 7.04 0.06 -3.72
CA ALA A 70 8.41 0.43 -4.11
C ALA A 70 9.34 -0.77 -4.32
N PRO A 71 9.29 -1.86 -3.53
CA PRO A 71 10.10 -3.05 -3.80
C PRO A 71 9.82 -3.64 -5.19
N ASP A 72 8.55 -3.65 -5.60
CA ASP A 72 8.13 -4.23 -6.88
C ASP A 72 8.45 -3.29 -8.06
N ILE A 73 8.29 -1.98 -7.87
CA ILE A 73 8.51 -0.94 -8.89
C ILE A 73 10.01 -0.69 -9.12
N PHE A 74 10.81 -0.52 -8.06
CA PHE A 74 12.22 -0.13 -8.18
C PHE A 74 13.16 -1.32 -8.39
N PHE A 75 12.85 -2.49 -7.81
CA PHE A 75 13.76 -3.63 -7.84
C PHE A 75 13.23 -4.83 -8.65
N GLY A 76 12.00 -4.73 -9.16
CA GLY A 76 11.32 -5.76 -9.95
C GLY A 76 10.73 -6.88 -9.11
N LYS A 77 9.71 -7.57 -9.66
CA LYS A 77 8.96 -8.67 -9.01
C LYS A 77 9.82 -9.74 -8.32
N ASN A 78 11.06 -9.95 -8.81
CA ASN A 78 11.98 -10.98 -8.32
C ASN A 78 12.92 -10.50 -7.21
N TRP A 79 12.96 -9.21 -6.86
CA TRP A 79 13.83 -8.72 -5.79
C TRP A 79 13.47 -9.29 -4.43
N GLU A 80 12.18 -9.35 -4.09
CA GLU A 80 11.76 -9.96 -2.83
C GLU A 80 12.19 -11.43 -2.76
N GLU A 81 12.13 -12.17 -3.86
CA GLU A 81 12.60 -13.57 -3.93
C GLU A 81 14.10 -13.69 -3.75
N ARG A 82 14.89 -12.85 -4.44
CA ARG A 82 16.35 -12.78 -4.27
C ARG A 82 16.74 -12.46 -2.83
N LYS A 83 16.13 -11.44 -2.22
CA LYS A 83 16.46 -11.02 -0.85
C LYS A 83 16.15 -12.09 0.19
N ILE A 84 15.07 -12.85 0.00
CA ILE A 84 14.76 -13.98 0.88
C ILE A 84 15.73 -15.14 0.70
N ARG A 85 16.15 -15.43 -0.54
CA ARG A 85 17.17 -16.45 -0.79
C ARG A 85 18.49 -16.08 -0.11
N GLU A 86 18.95 -14.84 -0.26
CA GLU A 86 20.14 -14.31 0.41
C GLU A 86 20.05 -14.46 1.93
N LEU A 87 18.93 -14.07 2.55
CA LEU A 87 18.76 -14.16 4.00
C LEU A 87 18.78 -15.62 4.50
N MET A 88 18.18 -16.55 3.75
CA MET A 88 18.23 -17.97 4.11
C MET A 88 19.61 -18.60 3.92
N GLU A 89 20.40 -18.11 2.97
CA GLU A 89 21.79 -18.56 2.78
C GLU A 89 22.73 -17.98 3.85
N GLN A 90 22.44 -16.79 4.41
CA GLN A 90 23.23 -16.21 5.50
C GLN A 90 22.95 -16.84 6.88
N GLU A 91 21.78 -17.45 7.09
CA GLU A 91 21.48 -18.22 8.31
C GLU A 91 21.99 -19.67 8.25
N LYS A 92 22.77 -20.03 7.23
CA LYS A 92 23.32 -21.37 7.00
C LYS A 92 24.82 -21.40 7.24
#